data_AF-A0A946PNS0-F1
#
_entry.id   AF-A0A946PNS0-F1
#
_cell.length_a   1.000
_cell.length_b   1.000
_cell.length_c   1.000
_cell.angle_alpha   90.00
_cell.angle_beta   90.00
_cell.angle_gamma   90.00
#
_symmetry.space_group_name_H-M   'P 1'
#
loop_
_entity.id
_entity.type
_entity.pdbx_description
1 polymer ?
#
loop_
_entity_poly.entity_id
_entity_poly.type
_entity_poly.pdbx_seq_one_letter_code
_entity_poly.pdbx_strand_id
1 'polypeptide(L)' 'KLFSLGDEDIFSSKDAALRRAMEISGMVTLGSDHKQYDLYANKWKPFRSIASLHLWRSLD' A
#
# COMPACT_ATOMS: atom_id res chain seq x y z
N LYS A 1 -1.83 17.05 4.49
CA LYS A 1 -0.86 17.53 3.46
C LYS A 1 0.33 16.57 3.51
N LEU A 2 0.28 15.46 2.77
CA LEU A 2 1.22 14.33 2.90
C LEU A 2 2.26 14.24 1.76
N PHE A 3 2.28 15.23 0.86
CA PHE A 3 3.12 15.21 -0.35
C PHE A 3 4.32 16.18 -0.30
N SER A 4 4.73 16.63 0.89
CA SER A 4 5.82 17.62 1.05
C SER A 4 7.15 17.04 1.50
N LEU A 5 7.22 15.76 1.87
CA LEU A 5 8.49 15.06 2.05
C LEU A 5 8.57 14.02 0.96
N GLY A 6 9.63 14.08 0.15
CA GLY A 6 9.96 13.11 -0.89
C GLY A 6 10.36 11.75 -0.31
N ASP A 7 9.59 11.24 0.65
CA ASP A 7 9.65 9.85 1.05
C ASP A 7 9.00 9.02 -0.06
N GLU A 8 9.85 8.51 -0.95
CA GLU A 8 9.51 7.55 -2.00
C GLU A 8 9.06 6.19 -1.42
N ASP A 9 9.06 6.08 -0.08
CA ASP A 9 8.84 4.87 0.69
C ASP A 9 7.71 4.99 1.74
N ILE A 10 6.67 5.78 1.45
CA ILE A 10 5.48 5.89 2.30
C ILE A 10 4.48 4.80 1.90
N PHE A 11 4.14 3.96 2.87
CA PHE A 11 2.99 3.07 2.80
C PHE A 11 2.12 3.30 4.03
N SER A 12 0.82 3.50 3.83
CA SER A 12 -0.13 3.63 4.94
C SER A 12 -0.99 2.38 5.00
N SER A 13 -0.63 1.46 5.90
CA SER A 13 -1.46 0.28 6.20
C SER A 13 -2.84 0.64 6.75
N LYS A 14 -3.09 1.90 7.15
CA LYS A 14 -4.40 2.39 7.61
C LYS A 14 -5.30 2.93 6.49
N ASP A 15 -4.77 3.07 5.28
CA ASP A 15 -5.51 3.59 4.15
C ASP A 15 -6.46 2.51 3.58
N ALA A 16 -7.76 2.80 3.59
CA ALA A 16 -8.79 1.85 3.17
C ALA A 16 -8.75 1.58 1.65
N ALA A 17 -8.34 2.56 0.83
CA ALA A 17 -8.21 2.38 -0.61
C ALA A 17 -7.03 1.46 -0.92
N LEU A 18 -5.89 1.65 -0.25
CA LEU A 18 -4.73 0.77 -0.41
C LEU A 18 -5.02 -0.67 0.03
N ARG A 19 -5.70 -0.86 1.16
CA ARG A 19 -6.13 -2.21 1.60
C ARG A 19 -7.00 -2.86 0.54
N ARG A 20 -8.03 -2.14 0.06
CA ARG A 20 -8.89 -2.64 -1.02
C ARG A 20 -8.08 -2.99 -2.26
N ALA A 21 -7.15 -2.14 -2.68
CA ALA A 21 -6.29 -2.41 -3.82
C ALA A 21 -5.49 -3.71 -3.64
N MET A 22 -4.90 -3.91 -2.46
CA MET A 22 -4.12 -5.11 -2.14
C MET A 22 -4.99 -6.36 -2.07
N GLU A 23 -6.19 -6.25 -1.50
CA GLU A 23 -7.18 -7.33 -1.43
C GLU A 23 -7.68 -7.70 -2.83
N ILE A 24 -8.04 -6.71 -3.67
CA ILE A 24 -8.51 -6.90 -5.05
C ILE A 24 -7.40 -7.49 -5.92
N SER A 25 -6.16 -7.02 -5.72
CA SER A 25 -5.00 -7.57 -6.42
C SER A 25 -4.61 -8.97 -5.93
N GLY A 26 -5.26 -9.53 -4.90
CA GLY A 26 -4.93 -10.83 -4.33
C GLY A 26 -3.58 -10.88 -3.60
N MET A 27 -3.03 -9.72 -3.24
CA MET A 27 -1.74 -9.60 -2.57
C MET A 27 -1.81 -9.98 -1.09
N VAL A 28 -2.91 -9.61 -0.42
CA VAL A 28 -3.17 -9.88 0.99
C VAL A 28 -4.57 -10.44 1.15
N THR A 29 -4.75 -11.42 2.03
CA THR A 29 -6.04 -12.03 2.30
C THR A 29 -7.00 -11.04 2.96
N LEU A 30 -8.22 -10.95 2.44
CA LEU A 30 -9.29 -10.10 2.95
C LEU A 30 -9.48 -10.31 4.46
N GLY A 31 -9.42 -9.23 5.24
CA GLY A 31 -9.55 -9.29 6.70
C GLY A 31 -8.28 -9.66 7.48
N SER A 32 -7.11 -9.66 6.84
CA SER A 32 -5.82 -9.78 7.54
C SER A 32 -5.55 -8.61 8.48
N ASP A 33 -4.71 -8.82 9.50
CA ASP A 33 -4.29 -7.76 10.41
C ASP A 33 -3.50 -6.66 9.69
N HIS A 34 -3.58 -5.42 10.18
CA HIS A 34 -2.89 -4.27 9.61
C HIS A 34 -1.38 -4.50 9.48
N LYS A 35 -0.79 -5.29 10.39
CA LYS A 35 0.63 -5.67 10.35
C LYS A 35 0.98 -6.51 9.12
N GLN A 36 0.06 -7.33 8.61
CA GLN A 36 0.30 -8.14 7.41
C GLN A 36 0.47 -7.26 6.17
N TYR A 37 -0.36 -6.21 6.05
CA TYR A 37 -0.23 -5.22 4.98
C TYR A 37 1.12 -4.48 5.06
N ASP A 38 1.53 -4.08 6.26
CA ASP A 38 2.83 -3.43 6.49
C ASP A 38 4.00 -4.37 6.17
N LEU A 39 3.89 -5.65 6.57
CA LEU A 39 4.89 -6.68 6.28
C LEU A 39 4.99 -6.94 4.77
N TYR A 40 3.86 -6.97 4.06
CA TYR A 40 3.83 -7.14 2.61
C TYR A 40 4.44 -5.93 1.92
N ALA A 41 4.08 -4.72 2.36
CA ALA A 41 4.63 -3.49 1.82
C ALA A 41 6.15 -3.40 2.00
N ASN A 42 6.74 -4.01 3.04
CA ASN A 42 8.19 -4.10 3.16
C ASN A 42 8.86 -4.79 1.95
N LYS A 43 8.16 -5.65 1.20
CA LYS A 43 8.68 -6.23 -0.06
C LYS A 43 8.87 -5.19 -1.16
N TRP A 44 8.17 -4.06 -1.08
CA TRP A 44 8.27 -2.97 -2.04
C TRP A 44 9.31 -1.92 -1.65
N LYS A 45 10.01 -2.11 -0.52
CA LYS A 45 11.12 -1.23 -0.17
C LYS A 45 12.21 -1.26 -1.24
N PRO A 46 12.86 -0.12 -1.54
CA PRO A 46 12.65 1.21 -0.94
C PRO A 46 11.58 2.07 -1.66
N PHE A 47 10.75 1.51 -2.54
CA PHE A 47 9.82 2.23 -3.42
C PHE A 47 8.34 1.96 -3.10
N ARG A 48 7.99 1.91 -1.80
CA ARG A 48 6.61 1.63 -1.37
C ARG A 48 5.58 2.63 -1.90
N SER A 49 5.94 3.90 -2.07
CA SER A 49 5.02 4.92 -2.62
C SER A 49 4.65 4.63 -4.07
N ILE A 50 5.59 4.12 -4.87
CA ILE A 50 5.35 3.78 -6.29
C ILE A 50 4.39 2.60 -6.40
N ALA A 51 4.60 1.55 -5.61
CA ALA A 51 3.68 0.41 -5.56
C ALA A 51 2.26 0.84 -5.14
N SER A 52 2.18 1.74 -4.15
CA SER A 52 0.91 2.32 -3.68
C SER A 52 0.18 3.10 -4.78
N LEU A 53 0.91 3.89 -5.57
CA LEU A 53 0.37 4.62 -6.73
C LEU A 53 -0.12 3.68 -7.84
N HIS A 54 0.62 2.61 -8.13
CA HIS A 54 0.21 1.59 -9.09
C HIS A 54 -1.07 0.88 -8.65
N LEU A 55 -1.18 0.56 -7.35
CA LEU A 55 -2.37 -0.02 -6.75
C LEU A 55 -3.57 0.92 -6.83
N TRP A 56 -3.38 2.20 -6.51
CA TRP A 56 -4.42 3.21 -6.67
C TRP A 56 -4.90 3.35 -8.12
N ARG A 57 -3.98 3.37 -9.09
CA ARG A 57 -4.31 3.38 -10.52
C ARG A 57 -5.02 2.11 -10.99
N SER A 58 -4.82 0.98 -10.31
CA SER A 58 -5.48 -0.28 -10.65
C SER A 58 -6.91 -0.36 -10.10
N LEU A 59 -7.30 0.58 -9.22
CA LEU A 59 -8.65 0.71 -8.68
C LEU A 59 -9.54 1.68 -9.48
N ASP A 60 -8.94 2.47 -10.36
CA ASP A 60 -9.65 3.32 -11.33
C ASP A 60 -10.19 2.47 -12.48
#